data_AF-A0A256ZEA9-F1
#
_entry.id   AF-A0A256ZEA9-F1
#
_cell.length_a   1.000
_cell.length_b   1.000
_cell.length_c   1.000
_cell.angle_alpha   90.00
_cell.angle_beta   90.00
_cell.angle_gamma   90.00
#
_symmetry.space_group_name_H-M   'P 1'
#
loop_
_entity.id
_entity.type
_entity.pdbx_description
1 polymer ?
#
loop_
_entity_poly.entity_id
_entity_poly.type
_entity_poly.pdbx_seq_one_letter_code
_entity_poly.pdbx_strand_id
1 'polypeptide(L)' 'MLALRSDKVRALVKKPRLIKYRGLEPGLRDGRGFSLGELKAVGIDIKAARKLGIPVDTRRRSMHEWNIKRLREYLSYSKE' A
#
# COMPACT_ATOMS: atom_id res chain seq x y z
N MET A 1 -24.01 13.90 -4.96
CA MET A 1 -22.93 14.90 -5.11
C MET A 1 -21.73 14.40 -4.32
N LEU A 2 -20.62 14.19 -5.03
CA LEU A 2 -19.39 13.48 -4.68
C LEU A 2 -18.94 13.68 -3.21
N ALA A 3 -18.93 12.60 -2.42
CA ALA A 3 -18.27 12.54 -1.12
C ALA A 3 -16.74 12.57 -1.32
N LEU A 4 -16.23 13.71 -1.78
CA LEU A 4 -14.83 13.93 -2.07
C LEU A 4 -14.05 14.12 -0.78
N ARG A 5 -12.96 13.34 -0.66
CA ARG A 5 -11.80 13.51 0.25
C ARG A 5 -11.84 12.70 1.55
N SER A 6 -11.85 11.37 1.45
CA SER A 6 -11.28 10.52 2.50
C SER A 6 -10.58 9.26 1.95
N ASP A 7 -10.02 9.33 0.74
CA ASP A 7 -9.48 8.15 0.08
C ASP A 7 -8.00 7.96 0.47
N LYS A 8 -7.78 7.56 1.72
CA LYS A 8 -6.46 7.08 2.13
C LYS A 8 -6.17 5.80 1.36
N VAL A 9 -5.22 5.87 0.42
CA VAL A 9 -4.74 4.70 -0.30
C VAL A 9 -4.17 3.68 0.71
N ARG A 10 -4.67 2.44 0.65
CA ARG A 10 -4.23 1.33 1.52
C ARG A 10 -3.34 0.37 0.74
N ALA A 11 -2.31 -0.15 1.42
CA ALA A 11 -1.48 -1.21 0.89
C ALA A 11 -2.16 -2.56 1.10
N LEU A 12 -2.14 -3.43 0.09
CA LEU A 12 -2.62 -4.81 0.19
C LEU A 12 -1.46 -5.75 0.51
N VAL A 13 -1.66 -6.64 1.47
CA VAL A 13 -0.64 -7.59 1.95
C VAL A 13 -1.25 -8.99 2.01
N LYS A 14 -0.45 -10.02 1.76
CA LYS A 14 -0.88 -11.41 1.95
C LYS A 14 -1.26 -11.66 3.41
N LYS A 15 -2.34 -12.39 3.64
CA LYS A 15 -2.64 -12.93 4.96
C LYS A 15 -1.55 -13.94 5.36
N PRO A 16 -1.26 -14.11 6.67
CA PRO A 16 -0.35 -15.16 7.10
C PRO A 16 -0.88 -16.53 6.66
N ARG A 17 0.00 -17.39 6.17
CA ARG A 17 -0.32 -18.79 5.86
C ARG A 17 -0.40 -19.56 7.18
N LEU A 18 -1.58 -20.12 7.48
CA LEU A 18 -1.77 -20.95 8.67
C LEU A 18 -1.59 -22.43 8.32
N ILE A 19 -0.92 -23.19 9.19
CA ILE A 19 -0.64 -24.63 9.00
C ILE A 19 -1.94 -25.43 8.76
N LYS A 20 -3.02 -25.07 9.47
CA LYS A 20 -4.33 -25.73 9.37
C LYS A 20 -4.96 -25.71 7.97
N TYR A 21 -4.56 -24.77 7.11
CA TYR A 21 -5.13 -24.61 5.78
C TYR A 21 -4.44 -25.46 4.70
N ARG A 22 -3.47 -26.31 5.07
CA ARG A 22 -2.81 -27.29 4.18
C ARG A 22 -2.40 -26.71 2.81
N GLY A 23 -1.75 -25.56 2.79
CA GLY A 23 -1.22 -24.95 1.57
C GLY A 23 -2.20 -24.09 0.78
N LEU A 24 -3.45 -23.91 1.26
CA LEU A 24 -4.38 -22.97 0.65
C LEU A 24 -3.84 -21.52 0.74
N GLU A 25 -4.00 -20.76 -0.34
CA GLU A 25 -3.63 -19.35 -0.36
C GLU A 25 -4.60 -18.53 0.51
N PRO A 26 -4.13 -17.82 1.55
CA PRO A 26 -5.01 -17.18 2.53
C PRO A 26 -5.61 -15.84 2.03
N GLY A 27 -5.33 -15.46 0.77
CA GLY A 27 -5.79 -14.23 0.16
C GLY A 27 -5.05 -12.98 0.64
N LEU A 28 -5.60 -11.82 0.27
CA LEU A 28 -5.07 -10.50 0.61
C LEU A 28 -5.87 -9.86 1.76
N ARG A 29 -5.24 -8.93 2.45
CA ARG A 29 -5.83 -8.06 3.48
C ARG A 29 -5.26 -6.66 3.37
N ASP A 30 -5.96 -5.70 3.97
CA ASP A 30 -5.41 -4.38 4.20
C ASP A 30 -4.21 -4.47 5.15
N GLY A 31 -3.09 -3.93 4.68
CA GLY A 31 -1.90 -3.68 5.48
C GLY A 31 -2.00 -2.36 6.25
N ARG A 32 -1.09 -2.19 7.21
CA ARG A 32 -0.98 -0.93 7.97
C ARG A 32 -0.59 0.26 7.07
N GLY A 33 0.24 0.01 6.06
CA GLY A 33 0.75 1.03 5.15
C GLY A 33 1.72 0.46 4.11
N PHE A 34 2.22 1.32 3.22
CA PHE A 34 3.21 1.01 2.20
C PHE A 34 4.60 0.79 2.78
N SER A 35 5.35 -0.14 2.22
CA SER A 35 6.72 -0.39 2.65
C SER A 35 7.68 0.67 2.13
N LEU A 36 8.85 0.79 2.76
CA LEU A 36 9.90 1.71 2.30
C LEU A 36 10.35 1.41 0.86
N GLY A 37 10.43 0.14 0.51
CA GLY A 37 10.79 -0.29 -0.84
C GLY A 37 9.74 0.07 -1.88
N GLU A 38 8.45 -0.07 -1.54
CA GLU A 38 7.35 0.34 -2.43
C GLU A 38 7.35 1.86 -2.67
N LEU A 39 7.56 2.67 -1.64
CA LEU A 39 7.65 4.13 -1.78
C LEU A 39 8.87 4.55 -2.62
N LYS A 40 10.02 3.91 -2.38
CA LYS A 40 11.24 4.17 -3.15
C LYS A 40 11.09 3.80 -4.63
N ALA A 41 10.37 2.71 -4.94
CA ALA A 41 10.08 2.30 -6.32
C ALA A 41 9.19 3.30 -7.09
N VAL A 42 8.48 4.17 -6.37
CA VAL A 42 7.66 5.25 -6.94
C VAL A 42 8.35 6.62 -6.83
N GLY A 43 9.54 6.67 -6.21
CA GLY A 43 10.32 7.90 -6.05
C GLY A 43 9.80 8.85 -4.97
N ILE A 44 9.05 8.33 -3.98
CA ILE A 44 8.51 9.13 -2.88
C ILE A 44 9.34 8.95 -1.61
N ASP A 45 9.70 10.06 -0.99
CA ASP A 45 10.28 10.06 0.36
C ASP A 45 9.22 9.87 1.45
N ILE A 46 9.61 9.32 2.60
CA ILE A 46 8.74 9.05 3.76
C ILE A 46 8.04 10.34 4.22
N LYS A 47 8.76 11.46 4.26
CA LYS A 47 8.19 12.75 4.69
C LYS A 47 7.11 13.22 3.71
N ALA A 48 7.39 13.10 2.41
CA ALA A 48 6.44 13.44 1.36
C ALA A 48 5.19 12.54 1.40
N ALA A 49 5.37 11.22 1.56
CA ALA A 49 4.28 10.26 1.72
C ALA A 49 3.36 10.63 2.89
N ARG A 50 3.93 10.96 4.06
CA ARG A 50 3.15 11.38 5.23
C ARG A 50 2.39 12.67 4.99
N LYS A 51 2.98 13.64 4.28
CA LYS A 51 2.33 14.91 3.92
C LYS A 51 1.16 14.70 2.96
N LEU A 52 1.28 13.75 2.05
CA LEU A 52 0.21 13.31 1.13
C LEU A 52 -0.85 12.44 1.81
N GLY A 53 -0.71 12.11 3.10
CA GLY A 53 -1.64 11.23 3.82
C GLY A 53 -1.51 9.75 3.46
N ILE A 54 -0.43 9.36 2.78
CA ILE A 54 -0.15 7.95 2.44
C ILE A 54 0.36 7.24 3.71
N PRO A 55 -0.30 6.16 4.15
CA PRO A 55 0.14 5.41 5.32
C PRO A 55 1.45 4.67 5.02
N VAL A 56 2.45 4.83 5.90
CA VAL A 56 3.78 4.21 5.74
C VAL A 56 4.01 3.18 6.85
N ASP A 57 4.44 1.98 6.47
CA ASP A 57 4.89 0.94 7.40
C ASP A 57 6.41 0.75 7.27
N THR A 58 7.16 1.44 8.12
CA THR A 58 8.63 1.43 8.14
C THR A 58 9.23 0.07 8.53
N ARG A 59 8.44 -0.82 9.15
CA ARG A 59 8.91 -2.12 9.62
C ARG A 59 8.77 -3.22 8.56
N ARG A 60 7.92 -3.01 7.54
CA ARG A 60 7.67 -4.00 6.49
C ARG A 60 8.79 -3.95 5.45
N ARG A 61 9.45 -5.09 5.24
CA ARG A 61 10.48 -5.26 4.19
C ARG A 61 9.94 -5.82 2.88
N SER A 62 8.77 -6.45 2.89
CA SER A 62 8.18 -6.99 1.67
C SER A 62 7.78 -5.88 0.70
N MET A 63 7.97 -6.15 -0.57
CA MET A 63 7.51 -5.31 -1.67
C MET A 63 6.57 -6.11 -2.53
N HIS A 64 5.48 -5.48 -2.95
CA HIS A 64 4.50 -6.11 -3.82
C HIS A 64 4.19 -5.21 -5.00
N GLU A 65 4.22 -5.77 -6.20
CA GLU A 65 4.04 -5.03 -7.45
C GLU A 65 2.66 -4.38 -7.56
N TRP A 66 1.62 -5.05 -7.06
CA TRP A 66 0.26 -4.48 -7.01
C TRP A 66 0.18 -3.22 -6.14
N ASN A 67 1.01 -3.10 -5.08
CA ASN A 67 1.07 -1.89 -4.26
C ASN A 67 1.81 -0.76 -4.98
N ILE A 68 2.85 -1.07 -5.74
CA ILE A 68 3.58 -0.09 -6.56
C ILE A 68 2.63 0.47 -7.63
N LYS A 69 1.87 -0.40 -8.31
CA LYS A 69 0.86 0.02 -9.29
C LYS A 69 -0.20 0.92 -8.65
N ARG A 70 -0.74 0.52 -7.49
CA ARG A 70 -1.74 1.29 -6.75
C ARG A 70 -1.22 2.68 -6.32
N LEU A 71 0.04 2.78 -5.91
CA LEU A 71 0.69 4.06 -5.61
C LEU A 71 0.82 4.93 -6.86
N ARG A 72 1.24 4.37 -7.99
CA ARG A 72 1.35 5.12 -9.26
C ARG A 72 0.00 5.66 -9.71
N GLU A 73 -1.05 4.84 -9.66
CA GLU A 73 -2.42 5.25 -9.96
C GLU A 73 -2.89 6.36 -9.03
N TYR A 74 -2.65 6.23 -7.72
CA TYR A 74 -3.02 7.27 -6.76
C TYR A 74 -2.37 8.63 -7.05
N LEU A 75 -1.11 8.61 -7.50
CA LEU A 75 -0.37 9.83 -7.84
C LEU A 75 -0.77 10.44 -9.18
N SER A 76 -1.24 9.63 -10.15
CA SER A 76 -1.76 10.18 -11.40
C SER A 76 -3.05 10.95 -11.18
N TYR A 77 -3.98 10.40 -10.38
CA TYR A 77 -5.25 11.07 -10.05
C TYR A 77 -5.09 12.34 -9.22
N SER A 78 -3.97 12.50 -8.50
CA SER A 78 -3.72 13.70 -7.69
C SER A 78 -3.17 14.89 -8.51
N LYS A 79 -2.83 14.66 -9.80
CA LYS A 79 -2.31 15.70 -10.70
C LYS A 79 -3.37 16.33 -11.60
N GLU A 80 -4.60 15.82 -11.58
CA GLU A 80 -5.80 16.40 -12.19
C GLU A 80 -6.65 17.11 -11.12
#